data_AF-A0A9P0YHX6-F1
#
_entry.id   AF-A0A9P0YHX6-F1
#
_cell.length_a   1.000
_cell.length_b   1.000
_cell.length_c   1.000
_cell.angle_alpha   90.00
_cell.angle_beta   90.00
_cell.angle_gamma   90.00
#
_symmetry.space_group_name_H-M   'P 1'
#
loop_
_entity.id
_entity.type
_entity.pdbx_description
1 polymer ?
#
loop_
_entity_poly.entity_id
_entity_poly.type
_entity_poly.pdbx_seq_one_letter_code
_entity_poly.pdbx_strand_id
1 'polypeptide(L)'
;MSATSISTPQKGSSCTLHYEPPLYCSCGLKAPLCVARESGRAFYGCQKWKADGVSGCGFFEWKDIIEEGFGTDHQKRSEKIEERTDKVQQVLARHGEQLKHMMKVMHSEMEANKRFRKLNGCAWMLLFCIVAMVYFQLRKSDLYF
;
A
#
# COMPACT_ATOMS: atom_id res chain seq x y z
N MET A 1 43.23 -5.37 4.01
CA MET A 1 42.95 -4.06 4.61
C MET A 1 41.96 -4.30 5.74
N SER A 2 42.46 -4.56 6.94
CA SER A 2 41.64 -4.96 8.09
C SER A 2 41.34 -3.73 8.92
N ALA A 3 40.07 -3.35 9.03
CA ALA A 3 39.62 -2.23 9.83
C ALA A 3 39.63 -2.64 11.32
N THR A 4 40.60 -2.09 12.06
CA THR A 4 40.74 -2.26 13.51
C THR A 4 39.63 -1.46 14.20
N SER A 5 38.67 -2.13 14.83
CA SER A 5 37.66 -1.51 15.68
C SER A 5 38.29 -1.12 17.02
N ILE A 6 38.48 0.19 17.22
CA ILE A 6 38.93 0.77 18.48
C ILE A 6 37.78 0.67 19.48
N SER A 7 37.89 -0.27 20.42
CA SER A 7 37.02 -0.36 21.59
C SER A 7 37.60 0.53 22.69
N THR A 8 36.98 1.70 22.89
CA THR A 8 37.30 2.59 24.01
C THR A 8 36.74 1.99 25.31
N PRO A 9 37.50 1.93 26.41
CA PRO A 9 37.05 1.32 27.66
C PRO A 9 36.12 2.30 28.39
N GLN A 10 34.81 2.09 28.34
CA GLN A 10 33.86 2.91 29.10
C GLN A 10 33.65 2.36 30.51
N LYS A 11 34.19 3.08 31.48
CA LYS A 11 34.07 2.84 32.92
C LYS A 11 32.63 3.11 33.39
N GLY A 12 31.80 2.08 33.32
CA GLY A 12 30.65 1.87 34.21
C GLY A 12 29.25 2.07 33.61
N SER A 13 28.31 1.23 34.10
CA SER A 13 26.98 0.88 33.60
C SER A 13 27.00 0.10 32.27
N SER A 14 26.69 -1.21 32.33
CA SER A 14 26.50 -2.06 31.15
C SER A 14 25.26 -1.62 30.41
N CYS A 15 25.43 -1.12 29.17
CA CYS A 15 24.35 -0.71 28.29
C CYS A 15 24.46 -1.49 26.97
N THR A 16 23.34 -1.97 26.43
CA THR A 16 23.28 -2.72 25.16
C THR A 16 22.27 -2.09 24.20
N LEU A 17 22.56 -2.16 22.89
CA LEU A 17 21.65 -1.78 21.81
C LEU A 17 21.01 -3.00 21.12
N HIS A 18 21.34 -4.21 21.56
CA HIS A 18 20.81 -5.46 21.04
C HIS A 18 19.61 -5.89 21.87
N TYR A 19 18.42 -5.51 21.43
CA TYR A 19 17.12 -5.92 21.96
C TYR A 19 16.05 -5.68 20.88
N GLU A 20 14.95 -6.42 20.97
CA GLU A 20 13.79 -6.39 20.06
C GLU A 20 12.49 -6.37 20.89
N PRO A 21 11.47 -5.56 20.53
CA PRO A 21 11.46 -4.54 19.47
C PRO A 21 12.36 -3.32 19.79
N PRO A 22 12.89 -2.59 18.78
CA PRO A 22 13.71 -1.42 19.02
C PRO A 22 12.88 -0.24 19.54
N LEU A 23 13.35 0.39 20.63
CA LEU A 23 12.76 1.64 21.14
C LEU A 23 13.60 2.82 20.69
N TYR A 24 12.92 3.90 20.32
CA TYR A 24 13.55 5.14 19.86
C TYR A 24 13.18 6.30 20.78
N CYS A 25 14.16 7.12 21.10
CA CYS A 25 13.94 8.36 21.82
C CYS A 25 13.45 9.47 20.88
N SER A 26 13.01 10.62 21.42
CA SER A 26 12.55 11.77 20.62
C SER A 26 13.63 12.38 19.72
N CYS A 27 14.91 12.04 19.93
CA CYS A 27 15.99 12.39 18.99
C CYS A 27 16.02 11.50 17.73
N GLY A 28 15.15 10.50 17.61
CA GLY A 28 15.16 9.50 16.52
C GLY A 28 16.26 8.45 16.64
N LEU A 29 16.99 8.40 17.77
CA LEU A 29 18.06 7.43 18.02
C LEU A 29 17.53 6.24 18.82
N LYS A 30 18.04 5.03 18.52
CA LYS A 30 17.71 3.81 19.29
C LYS A 30 18.14 4.00 20.75
N ALA A 31 17.23 3.82 21.70
CA ALA A 31 17.51 4.00 23.12
C ALA A 31 18.32 2.81 23.64
N PRO A 32 19.54 2.96 24.17
CA PRO A 32 20.27 1.87 24.82
C PRO A 32 19.49 1.34 26.04
N LEU A 33 19.51 0.01 26.19
CA LEU A 33 19.06 -0.66 27.40
C LEU A 33 20.21 -0.68 28.40
N CYS A 34 20.08 0.04 29.50
CA CYS A 34 21.07 0.18 30.56
C CYS A 34 20.58 -0.43 31.86
N VAL A 35 21.50 -0.85 32.73
CA VAL A 35 21.18 -1.29 34.09
C VAL A 35 21.52 -0.19 35.09
N ALA A 36 20.54 0.22 35.90
CA ALA A 36 20.71 1.19 36.98
C ALA A 36 21.63 0.62 38.07
N ARG A 37 22.64 1.39 38.49
CA ARG A 37 23.67 0.90 39.42
C ARG A 37 23.13 0.66 40.84
N GLU A 38 22.17 1.46 41.27
CA GLU A 38 21.64 1.42 42.64
C GLU A 38 20.54 0.35 42.81
N SER A 39 19.66 0.22 41.82
CA SER A 39 18.52 -0.69 41.89
C SER A 39 18.71 -2.00 41.13
N GLY A 40 19.73 -2.10 40.26
CA GLY A 40 19.89 -3.22 39.34
C GLY A 40 18.79 -3.32 38.27
N ARG A 41 17.85 -2.36 38.22
CA ARG A 41 16.74 -2.37 37.27
C ARG A 41 17.19 -1.92 35.89
N ALA A 42 16.67 -2.57 34.85
CA ALA A 42 16.97 -2.22 33.47
C ALA A 42 16.04 -1.13 32.94
N PHE A 43 16.59 -0.16 32.21
CA PHE A 43 15.86 0.98 31.66
C PHE A 43 16.38 1.34 30.27
N TYR A 44 15.51 1.95 29.46
CA TYR A 44 15.86 2.56 28.19
C TYR A 44 16.10 4.05 28.39
N GLY A 45 17.23 4.56 27.91
CA GLY A 45 17.59 5.97 28.05
C GLY A 45 18.05 6.60 26.74
N CYS A 46 17.98 7.92 26.61
CA CYS A 46 18.56 8.63 25.47
C CYS A 46 20.10 8.48 25.44
N GLN A 47 20.68 8.12 24.29
CA GLN A 47 22.15 8.05 24.11
C GLN A 47 22.85 9.38 24.40
N LYS A 48 22.19 10.49 24.05
CA LYS A 48 22.73 11.85 24.22
C LYS A 48 22.66 12.34 25.67
N TRP A 49 22.08 11.57 26.60
CA TRP A 49 21.97 11.97 28.01
C TRP A 49 23.34 12.16 28.70
N LYS A 50 24.37 11.43 28.26
CA LYS A 50 25.74 11.51 28.81
C LYS A 50 26.73 12.22 27.87
N ALA A 51 26.26 12.86 26.81
CA ALA A 51 27.14 13.57 25.90
C ALA A 51 27.49 14.93 26.52
N ASP A 52 28.78 15.14 26.81
CA ASP A 52 29.32 16.36 27.43
C ASP A 52 28.80 17.62 26.71
N GLY A 53 27.91 18.37 27.36
CA GLY A 53 27.41 19.66 26.90
C GLY A 53 26.17 19.67 26.00
N VAL A 54 25.58 18.53 25.64
CA VAL A 54 24.30 18.48 24.90
C VAL A 54 23.22 17.86 25.76
N SER A 55 22.24 18.64 26.18
CA SER A 55 21.06 18.11 26.87
C SER A 55 20.32 17.15 25.93
N GLY A 56 20.40 15.84 26.20
CA GLY A 56 19.58 14.85 25.49
C GLY A 56 18.08 15.12 25.67
N CYS A 57 17.23 14.47 24.89
CA CYS A 57 15.76 14.68 24.93
C CYS A 57 15.07 14.21 26.23
N GLY A 58 15.81 13.74 27.23
CA GLY A 58 15.26 13.25 28.50
C GLY A 58 14.47 11.96 28.42
N PHE A 59 14.49 11.26 27.28
CA PHE A 59 13.82 9.96 27.15
C PHE A 59 14.36 8.96 28.17
N PHE A 60 13.45 8.42 28.97
CA PHE A 60 13.70 7.44 30.02
C PHE A 60 12.45 6.57 30.18
N GLU A 61 12.60 5.25 30.15
CA GLU A 61 11.50 4.30 30.39
C GLU A 61 12.02 3.02 31.03
N TRP A 62 11.29 2.44 31.99
CA TRP A 62 11.71 1.20 32.62
C TRP A 62 11.37 -0.03 31.77
N LYS A 63 12.25 -1.04 31.76
CA LYS A 63 12.06 -2.24 30.94
C LYS A 63 10.83 -3.05 31.35
N ASP A 64 10.59 -3.17 32.65
CA ASP A 64 9.46 -3.92 33.22
C ASP A 64 8.11 -3.28 32.86
N ILE A 65 7.99 -1.96 32.94
CA ILE A 65 6.78 -1.21 32.54
C ILE A 65 6.44 -1.45 31.06
N ILE A 66 7.48 -1.42 30.21
CA ILE A 66 7.39 -1.74 28.79
C ILE A 66 6.88 -3.17 28.61
N GLU A 67 7.56 -4.17 29.18
CA GLU A 67 7.20 -5.58 29.01
C GLU A 67 5.78 -5.91 29.48
N GLU A 68 5.30 -5.26 30.54
CA GLU A 68 3.92 -5.38 31.02
C GLU A 68 2.89 -4.73 30.06
N GLY A 69 3.24 -3.62 29.42
CA GLY A 69 2.37 -2.91 28.47
C GLY A 69 2.26 -3.56 27.09
N PHE A 70 3.35 -4.13 26.56
CA PHE A 70 3.38 -4.70 25.20
C PHE A 70 2.46 -5.92 25.05
N GLY A 71 2.26 -6.72 26.09
CA GLY A 71 1.47 -7.95 26.00
C GLY A 71 -0.01 -7.72 25.64
N THR A 72 -0.62 -6.65 26.14
CA THR A 72 -2.05 -6.39 25.94
C THR A 72 -2.36 -5.56 24.68
N ASP A 73 -1.43 -4.69 24.27
CA ASP A 73 -1.60 -3.86 23.07
C ASP A 73 -1.30 -4.65 21.79
N HIS A 74 -0.27 -5.51 21.80
CA HIS A 74 0.03 -6.35 20.63
C HIS A 74 -1.11 -7.29 20.27
N GLN A 75 -1.75 -7.91 21.26
CA GLN A 75 -2.85 -8.85 21.02
C GLN A 75 -4.09 -8.15 20.43
N LYS A 76 -4.48 -7.00 20.99
CA LYS A 76 -5.58 -6.20 20.44
C LYS A 76 -5.27 -5.68 19.03
N ARG A 77 -4.01 -5.32 18.78
CA ARG A 77 -3.56 -4.86 17.47
C ARG A 77 -3.55 -5.99 16.45
N SER A 78 -3.11 -7.19 16.80
CA SER A 78 -3.12 -8.35 15.90
C SER A 78 -4.54 -8.77 15.54
N GLU A 79 -5.45 -8.83 16.52
CA GLU A 79 -6.87 -9.13 16.27
C GLU A 79 -7.50 -8.10 15.31
N LYS A 80 -7.22 -6.81 15.52
CA LYS A 80 -7.71 -5.73 14.65
C LYS A 80 -7.10 -5.76 13.25
N ILE A 81 -5.85 -6.21 13.12
CA ILE A 81 -5.18 -6.39 11.81
C ILE A 81 -5.80 -7.57 11.07
N GLU A 82 -6.05 -8.69 11.75
CA GLU A 82 -6.69 -9.87 11.17
C GLU A 82 -8.12 -9.52 10.68
N GLU A 83 -8.93 -8.86 11.52
CA GLU A 83 -10.28 -8.42 11.15
C GLU A 83 -10.27 -7.48 9.93
N ARG A 84 -9.31 -6.56 9.85
CA ARG A 84 -9.16 -5.67 8.69
C ARG A 84 -8.75 -6.44 7.45
N THR A 85 -7.88 -7.44 7.59
CA THR A 85 -7.39 -8.25 6.47
C THR A 85 -8.53 -9.07 5.88
N ASP A 86 -9.39 -9.67 6.71
CA ASP A 86 -10.58 -10.40 6.27
C ASP A 86 -11.57 -9.51 5.53
N LYS A 87 -11.83 -8.30 6.05
CA LYS A 87 -12.70 -7.32 5.38
C LYS A 87 -12.16 -6.92 4.01
N VAL A 88 -10.85 -6.70 3.90
CA VAL A 88 -10.19 -6.37 2.62
C VAL A 88 -10.31 -7.53 1.64
N GLN A 89 -10.06 -8.76 2.10
CA GLN A 89 -10.18 -9.96 1.27
C GLN A 89 -11.62 -10.16 0.75
N GLN A 90 -12.63 -9.93 1.60
CA GLN A 90 -14.04 -10.02 1.21
C GLN A 90 -14.44 -8.96 0.16
N VAL A 91 -13.93 -7.73 0.28
CA VAL A 91 -14.16 -6.67 -0.73
C VAL A 91 -13.49 -7.04 -2.06
N LEU A 92 -12.25 -7.54 -2.02
CA LEU A 92 -11.53 -7.97 -3.22
C LEU A 92 -12.28 -9.10 -3.95
N ALA A 93 -12.81 -10.07 -3.21
CA ALA A 93 -13.60 -11.16 -3.78
C ALA A 93 -14.86 -10.63 -4.49
N ARG A 94 -15.62 -9.74 -3.84
CA ARG A 94 -16.81 -9.11 -4.43
C ARG A 94 -16.48 -8.32 -5.70
N HIS A 95 -15.42 -7.51 -5.66
CA HIS A 95 -14.98 -6.75 -6.84
C HIS A 95 -14.52 -7.66 -7.97
N GLY A 96 -13.83 -8.76 -7.65
CA GLY A 96 -13.40 -9.76 -8.63
C GLY A 96 -14.58 -10.42 -9.34
N GLU A 97 -15.65 -10.76 -8.62
CA GLU A 97 -16.88 -11.30 -9.21
C GLU A 97 -17.63 -10.27 -10.05
N GLN A 98 -17.73 -9.02 -9.58
CA GLN A 98 -18.34 -7.93 -10.34
C GLN A 98 -17.60 -7.67 -11.66
N LEU A 99 -16.27 -7.66 -11.66
CA LEU A 99 -15.45 -7.52 -12.86
C LEU A 99 -15.69 -8.68 -13.84
N LYS A 100 -15.73 -9.92 -13.36
CA LYS A 100 -16.04 -11.10 -14.18
C LYS A 100 -17.43 -10.99 -14.81
N HIS A 101 -18.43 -10.58 -14.04
CA HIS A 101 -19.79 -10.41 -14.55
C HIS A 101 -19.87 -9.30 -15.59
N MET A 102 -19.31 -8.12 -15.29
CA MET A 102 -19.27 -6.98 -16.20
C MET A 102 -18.55 -7.32 -17.50
N MET A 103 -17.44 -8.08 -17.44
CA MET A 103 -16.73 -8.53 -18.63
C MET A 103 -17.57 -9.47 -19.50
N LYS A 104 -18.35 -10.38 -18.89
CA LYS A 104 -19.28 -11.25 -19.62
C LYS A 104 -20.40 -10.47 -20.30
N VAL A 105 -20.99 -9.51 -19.59
CA VAL A 105 -22.04 -8.62 -20.15
C VAL A 105 -21.46 -7.81 -21.30
N MET A 106 -20.33 -7.15 -21.10
CA MET A 106 -19.67 -6.36 -22.14
C MET A 106 -19.29 -7.19 -23.36
N HIS A 107 -18.84 -8.43 -23.18
CA HIS A 107 -18.59 -9.34 -24.30
C HIS A 107 -19.89 -9.66 -25.06
N SER A 108 -20.99 -9.91 -24.36
CA SER A 108 -22.29 -10.16 -24.99
C SER A 108 -22.81 -8.94 -25.77
N GLU A 109 -22.68 -7.74 -25.21
CA GLU A 109 -23.05 -6.48 -25.87
C GLU A 109 -22.17 -6.20 -27.09
N MET A 110 -20.86 -6.45 -26.98
CA MET A 110 -19.92 -6.27 -28.08
C MET A 110 -20.28 -7.17 -29.27
N GLU A 111 -20.66 -8.43 -29.02
CA GLU A 111 -21.09 -9.36 -30.06
C GLU A 111 -22.43 -8.96 -30.69
N ALA A 112 -23.39 -8.47 -29.91
CA ALA A 112 -24.65 -7.95 -30.42
C ALA A 112 -24.45 -6.69 -31.29
N ASN A 113 -23.62 -5.75 -30.82
CA ASN A 113 -23.31 -4.52 -31.53
C ASN A 113 -22.53 -4.78 -32.83
N LYS A 114 -21.61 -5.77 -32.85
CA LYS A 114 -20.95 -6.19 -34.10
C LYS A 114 -21.96 -6.65 -35.15
N ARG A 115 -22.98 -7.42 -34.77
CA ARG A 115 -24.04 -7.86 -35.70
C ARG A 115 -24.86 -6.69 -36.21
N PHE A 116 -25.22 -5.76 -35.33
CA PHE A 116 -25.96 -4.56 -35.70
C PHE A 116 -25.17 -3.66 -36.65
N ARG A 117 -23.86 -3.48 -36.40
CA ARG A 117 -22.97 -2.72 -37.31
C ARG A 117 -22.85 -3.36 -38.69
N LYS A 118 -22.79 -4.70 -38.79
CA LYS A 118 -22.77 -5.39 -40.09
C LYS A 118 -24.08 -5.18 -40.85
N LEU A 119 -25.22 -5.36 -40.17
CA LEU A 119 -26.55 -5.13 -40.76
C LEU A 119 -26.72 -3.68 -41.22
N ASN A 120 -26.37 -2.71 -40.37
CA ASN A 120 -26.43 -1.30 -40.71
C ASN A 120 -25.48 -0.96 -41.86
N GLY A 121 -24.26 -1.49 -41.87
CA GLY A 121 -23.32 -1.30 -42.98
C GLY A 121 -23.90 -1.75 -44.32
N CYS A 122 -24.52 -2.93 -44.37
CA CYS A 122 -25.21 -3.41 -45.57
C CYS A 122 -26.40 -2.53 -45.96
N ALA A 123 -27.21 -2.09 -44.99
CA ALA A 123 -28.35 -1.21 -45.25
C ALA A 123 -27.92 0.15 -45.84
N TRP A 124 -26.87 0.76 -45.28
CA TRP A 124 -26.28 2.00 -45.80
C TRP A 124 -25.73 1.82 -47.22
N MET A 125 -25.09 0.68 -47.53
CA MET A 125 -24.62 0.37 -48.89
C MET A 125 -25.77 0.23 -49.89
N LEU A 126 -26.85 -0.47 -49.53
CA LEU A 126 -28.03 -0.61 -50.39
C LEU A 126 -28.71 0.74 -50.65
N LEU A 127 -28.87 1.56 -49.60
CA LEU A 127 -29.43 2.90 -49.73
C LEU A 127 -28.59 3.78 -50.67
N PHE A 128 -27.26 3.73 -50.54
CA PHE A 128 -26.35 4.44 -51.44
C PHE A 128 -26.51 3.99 -52.90
N CYS A 129 -26.60 2.67 -53.17
CA CYS A 129 -26.83 2.14 -54.51
C CYS A 129 -28.16 2.63 -55.12
N ILE A 130 -29.25 2.62 -54.34
CA ILE A 130 -30.56 3.09 -54.79
C ILE A 130 -30.50 4.59 -55.15
N VAL A 131 -29.90 5.42 -54.29
CA VAL A 131 -29.74 6.86 -54.56
C VAL A 131 -28.90 7.09 -55.82
N ALA A 132 -27.80 6.35 -55.99
CA ALA A 132 -26.95 6.44 -57.18
C ALA A 132 -27.69 6.04 -58.47
N MET A 133 -28.50 4.97 -58.43
CA MET A 133 -29.32 4.56 -59.57
C MET A 133 -30.37 5.62 -59.92
N VAL A 134 -31.10 6.16 -58.94
CA VAL A 134 -32.10 7.22 -59.16
C VAL A 134 -31.44 8.47 -59.74
N TYR A 135 -30.31 8.90 -59.18
CA TYR A 135 -29.53 10.03 -59.69
C TYR A 135 -29.11 9.82 -61.16
N PHE A 136 -28.64 8.62 -61.51
CA PHE A 136 -28.23 8.31 -62.87
C PHE A 136 -29.42 8.32 -63.85
N GLN A 137 -30.58 7.81 -63.43
CA GLN A 137 -31.80 7.86 -64.24
C GLN A 137 -32.28 9.29 -64.46
N LEU A 138 -32.30 10.12 -63.42
CA LEU A 138 -32.67 11.54 -63.53
C LEU A 138 -31.74 12.29 -64.48
N ARG A 139 -30.43 12.12 -64.34
CA ARG A 139 -29.44 12.74 -65.22
C ARG A 139 -29.59 12.28 -66.67
N LYS A 140 -29.96 11.02 -66.89
CA LYS A 140 -30.24 10.51 -68.23
C LYS A 140 -31.45 11.21 -68.83
N SER A 141 -32.53 11.38 -68.08
CA SER A 141 -33.75 12.08 -68.55
C SER A 141 -33.48 13.53 -68.98
N ASP A 142 -32.62 14.27 -68.26
CA ASP A 142 -32.23 15.64 -68.62
C ASP A 142 -31.39 15.74 -69.91
N LEU A 143 -30.78 14.64 -70.38
CA LEU A 143 -29.99 14.60 -71.61
C LEU A 143 -30.82 14.31 -72.87
N TYR A 144 -32.09 13.89 -72.71
CA TYR A 144 -33.00 13.58 -73.81
C TYR A 144 -34.08 14.66 -74.04
N PHE A 145 -34.05 15.75 -73.27
CA PHE A 145 -34.91 16.92 -73.42
C PHE A 145 -34.07 18.13 -73.85
#